data_AF-A0AB94IS10-F1
#
_entry.id   AF-A0AB94IS10-F1
#
_cell.length_a   1.000
_cell.length_b   1.000
_cell.length_c   1.000
_cell.angle_alpha   90.00
_cell.angle_beta   90.00
_cell.angle_gamma   90.00
#
_symmetry.space_group_name_H-M   'P 1'
#
loop_
_entity.id
_entity.type
_entity.pdbx_description
1 polymer ?
#
loop_
_entity_poly.entity_id
_entity_poly.type
_entity_poly.pdbx_seq_one_letter_code
_entity_poly.pdbx_strand_id
1 'polypeptide(L)'
;MREALHVIDNEITSLPDSATREEIDNFKKLAEKGLFQCPYCKAKLIIKYGEERGQYFSHQHSEACEVSKKIDQAEKRYRKQLVRETTNHHAMLAILHDELANQAKINSMIQLDYGYKAKPELKEYPDIWMKIGEKEYGLSIVTSVTSAVDSKLAGQITKRQRYFLEHGMEPIWFIEKEEQSIEISKNALVLWDAELSISSKTDEDKKWDAMLTELVKDKDFFAYFNYPVSMDSPTVDVRSMYYIYSNEDRTVVKVMRFLKDGEVKPYRAFLLNEGYEIPFADALVVKNEILLSQPKVEEENRKEFIKKFQRLRIQFHEQRRMLEEQRRLEAQKREQLMKEKIELEQERKKLLLQQMLEQKQQASNHAARNISYGELKTLLRERIHLTQKEQMELWTRFMPQLGLGNSSSVSDEEVFVMKKIDLDFFEE
;
A
#
# COMPACT_ATOMS: atom_id res chain seq x y z
N MET A 1 11.95 -24.34 -39.72
CA MET A 1 12.56 -23.00 -39.74
C MET A 1 11.65 -21.98 -40.41
N ARG A 2 11.45 -20.84 -39.73
CA ARG A 2 10.61 -19.72 -40.20
C ARG A 2 11.40 -18.65 -40.96
N GLU A 3 12.72 -18.67 -40.81
CA GLU A 3 13.63 -17.67 -41.35
C GLU A 3 14.61 -18.32 -42.34
N ALA A 4 15.05 -17.57 -43.35
CA ALA A 4 16.09 -17.92 -44.30
C ALA A 4 17.02 -16.72 -44.54
N LEU A 5 18.26 -16.98 -44.96
CA LEU A 5 19.14 -15.94 -45.48
C LEU A 5 18.78 -15.68 -46.95
N HIS A 6 18.41 -14.45 -47.28
CA HIS A 6 18.24 -13.99 -48.65
C HIS A 6 19.63 -13.76 -49.26
N VAL A 7 19.98 -14.52 -50.29
CA VAL A 7 21.36 -14.57 -50.81
C VAL A 7 21.81 -13.26 -51.45
N ILE A 8 20.89 -12.53 -52.09
CA ILE A 8 21.22 -11.28 -52.78
C ILE A 8 21.37 -10.13 -51.79
N ASP A 9 20.40 -9.98 -50.89
CA ASP A 9 20.37 -8.85 -49.95
C ASP A 9 21.22 -9.12 -48.70
N ASN A 10 21.62 -10.39 -48.49
CA ASN A 10 22.37 -10.86 -47.33
C ASN A 10 21.66 -10.56 -46.00
N GLU A 11 20.33 -10.57 -46.01
CA GLU A 11 19.46 -10.31 -44.86
C GLU A 11 18.66 -11.55 -44.48
N ILE A 12 18.28 -11.64 -43.19
CA ILE A 12 17.37 -12.70 -42.74
C ILE A 12 15.94 -12.30 -43.10
N THR A 13 15.25 -13.19 -43.82
CA THR A 13 13.87 -13.00 -44.25
C THR A 13 12.97 -14.10 -43.68
N SER A 14 11.78 -13.72 -43.24
CA SER A 14 10.70 -14.63 -42.85
C SER A 14 9.57 -14.63 -43.89
N LEU A 15 8.87 -15.76 -44.03
CA LEU A 15 7.69 -15.83 -44.90
C LEU A 15 6.48 -15.14 -44.21
N PRO A 16 5.68 -14.33 -44.93
CA PRO A 16 4.57 -13.59 -44.33
C PRO A 16 3.40 -14.48 -43.96
N ASP A 17 2.95 -14.53 -42.71
CA ASP A 17 1.96 -15.51 -42.22
C ASP A 17 0.65 -15.59 -43.02
N SER A 18 0.26 -14.53 -43.75
CA SER A 18 -0.96 -14.42 -44.55
C SER A 18 -0.73 -14.43 -46.08
N ALA A 19 0.28 -15.15 -46.57
CA ALA A 19 0.55 -15.24 -48.01
C ALA A 19 -0.55 -15.97 -48.79
N THR A 20 -0.92 -15.43 -49.94
CA THR A 20 -1.79 -16.07 -50.93
C THR A 20 -1.09 -17.26 -51.60
N ARG A 21 -1.87 -18.14 -52.24
CA ARG A 21 -1.33 -19.31 -52.94
C ARG A 21 -0.37 -18.93 -54.08
N GLU A 22 -0.66 -17.84 -54.79
CA GLU A 22 0.20 -17.32 -55.87
C GLU A 22 1.54 -16.80 -55.33
N GLU A 23 1.52 -16.08 -54.20
CA GLU A 23 2.73 -15.63 -53.52
C GLU A 23 3.57 -16.82 -53.04
N ILE A 24 2.95 -17.85 -52.47
CA ILE A 24 3.62 -19.09 -52.06
C ILE A 24 4.34 -19.74 -53.25
N ASP A 25 3.66 -19.87 -54.38
CA ASP A 25 4.26 -20.49 -55.56
C ASP A 25 5.36 -19.61 -56.18
N ASN A 26 5.25 -18.29 -56.08
CA ASN A 26 6.35 -17.38 -56.42
C ASN A 26 7.55 -17.59 -55.49
N PHE A 27 7.34 -17.64 -54.17
CA PHE A 27 8.39 -17.92 -53.20
C PHE A 27 9.06 -19.28 -53.44
N LYS A 28 8.31 -20.33 -53.78
CA LYS A 28 8.87 -21.63 -54.17
C LYS A 28 9.80 -21.51 -55.38
N LYS A 29 9.38 -20.79 -56.43
CA LYS A 29 10.22 -20.56 -57.63
C LYS A 29 11.50 -19.79 -57.27
N LEU A 30 11.41 -18.81 -56.37
CA LEU A 30 12.58 -18.08 -55.87
C LEU A 30 13.53 -19.00 -55.09
N ALA A 31 12.99 -19.86 -54.23
CA ALA A 31 13.76 -20.88 -53.50
C ALA A 31 14.44 -21.88 -54.44
N GLU A 32 13.74 -22.34 -55.49
CA GLU A 32 14.28 -23.20 -56.54
C GLU A 32 15.42 -22.54 -57.31
N LYS A 33 15.40 -21.22 -57.49
CA LYS A 33 16.50 -20.45 -58.06
C LYS A 33 17.68 -20.25 -57.10
N GLY A 34 17.58 -20.74 -55.86
CA GLY A 34 18.64 -20.65 -54.86
C GLY A 34 18.68 -19.33 -54.10
N LEU A 35 17.59 -18.55 -54.13
CA LEU A 35 17.52 -17.24 -53.47
C LEU A 35 17.57 -17.34 -51.93
N PHE A 36 17.16 -18.48 -51.37
CA PHE A 36 17.09 -18.70 -49.94
C PHE A 36 18.05 -19.79 -49.48
N GLN A 37 18.85 -19.48 -48.48
CA GLN A 37 19.79 -20.40 -47.84
C GLN A 37 19.54 -20.51 -46.34
N CYS A 38 19.94 -21.64 -45.75
CA CYS A 38 19.95 -21.80 -44.31
C CYS A 38 20.92 -20.78 -43.71
N PRO A 39 20.48 -19.91 -42.77
CA PRO A 39 21.38 -18.92 -42.19
C PRO A 39 22.56 -19.57 -41.47
N TYR A 40 22.39 -20.82 -41.01
CA TYR A 40 23.37 -21.58 -40.25
C TYR A 40 24.32 -22.44 -41.11
N CYS A 41 23.81 -23.37 -41.92
CA CYS A 41 24.67 -24.27 -42.72
C CYS A 41 24.83 -23.82 -44.18
N LYS A 42 24.22 -22.70 -44.59
CA LYS A 42 24.23 -22.15 -45.96
C LYS A 42 23.67 -23.09 -47.04
N ALA A 43 23.08 -24.22 -46.66
CA ALA A 43 22.41 -25.14 -47.57
C ALA A 43 21.20 -24.46 -48.22
N LYS A 44 20.92 -24.81 -49.48
CA LYS A 44 19.77 -24.30 -50.23
C LYS A 44 18.46 -24.74 -49.56
N LEU A 45 17.54 -23.80 -49.38
CA LEU A 45 16.24 -24.10 -48.80
C LEU A 45 15.17 -24.25 -49.87
N ILE A 46 14.15 -25.05 -49.54
CA ILE A 46 12.90 -25.17 -50.26
C ILE A 46 11.77 -24.63 -49.39
N ILE A 47 10.65 -24.26 -50.00
CA ILE A 47 9.48 -23.79 -49.28
C ILE A 47 8.42 -24.88 -49.31
N LYS A 48 7.92 -25.24 -48.12
CA LYS A 48 6.81 -26.17 -47.95
C LYS A 48 5.59 -25.42 -47.46
N TYR A 49 4.43 -25.91 -47.88
CA TYR A 49 3.12 -25.42 -47.46
C TYR A 49 2.27 -26.61 -47.06
N GLY A 50 1.63 -26.54 -45.89
CA GLY A 50 0.69 -27.55 -45.44
C GLY A 50 -0.33 -26.96 -44.48
N GLU A 51 -1.52 -27.57 -44.43
CA GLU A 51 -2.67 -27.05 -43.67
C GLU A 51 -2.38 -26.90 -42.16
N GLU A 52 -1.61 -27.81 -41.56
CA GLU A 52 -1.32 -27.79 -40.11
C GLU A 52 -0.15 -26.88 -39.71
N ARG A 53 0.90 -26.79 -40.54
CA ARG A 53 2.15 -26.09 -40.18
C ARG A 53 2.28 -24.73 -40.87
N GLY A 54 1.33 -24.38 -41.74
CA GLY A 54 1.44 -23.22 -42.61
C GLY A 54 2.60 -23.34 -43.59
N GLN A 55 3.11 -22.20 -44.04
CA GLN A 55 4.27 -22.11 -44.90
C GLN A 55 5.57 -22.00 -44.09
N TYR A 56 6.62 -22.69 -44.53
CA TYR A 56 7.91 -22.69 -43.85
C TYR A 56 9.06 -23.04 -44.80
N PHE A 57 10.25 -22.57 -44.46
CA PHE A 57 11.47 -23.01 -45.12
C PHE A 57 11.88 -24.40 -44.61
N SER A 58 12.35 -25.24 -45.51
CA SER A 58 12.81 -26.60 -45.25
C SER A 58 14.11 -26.85 -45.99
N HIS A 59 14.98 -27.66 -45.40
CA HIS A 59 16.08 -28.28 -46.13
C HIS A 59 15.53 -29.26 -47.18
N GLN A 60 16.34 -29.59 -48.18
CA GLN A 60 15.98 -30.62 -49.16
C GLN A 60 15.81 -31.98 -48.49
N HIS A 61 15.12 -32.90 -49.17
CA HIS A 61 14.96 -34.25 -48.66
C HIS A 61 16.35 -34.89 -48.45
N SER A 62 16.60 -35.43 -47.25
CA SER A 62 17.89 -35.98 -46.78
C SER A 62 18.92 -34.97 -46.26
N GLU A 63 18.67 -33.66 -46.36
CA GLU A 63 19.50 -32.65 -45.72
C GLU A 63 18.90 -32.24 -44.37
N ALA A 64 19.72 -32.27 -43.32
CA ALA A 64 19.32 -31.84 -41.99
C ALA A 64 20.38 -30.93 -41.39
N CYS A 65 19.98 -29.70 -41.03
CA CYS A 65 20.82 -28.82 -40.24
C CYS A 65 20.57 -29.07 -38.75
N GLU A 66 21.55 -29.65 -38.06
CA GLU A 66 21.46 -29.87 -36.62
C GLU A 66 21.34 -28.55 -35.84
N VAL A 67 22.05 -27.51 -36.28
CA VAL A 67 22.00 -26.17 -35.67
C VAL A 67 20.59 -25.59 -35.77
N SER A 68 19.98 -25.64 -36.96
CA SER A 68 18.59 -25.21 -37.15
C SER A 68 17.61 -26.00 -36.29
N LYS A 69 17.78 -27.32 -36.16
CA LYS A 69 16.93 -28.14 -35.27
C LYS A 69 17.07 -27.73 -33.81
N LYS A 70 18.28 -27.42 -33.34
CA LYS A 70 18.53 -26.96 -31.96
C LYS A 70 17.84 -25.62 -31.71
N ILE A 71 17.96 -24.67 -32.63
CA ILE A 71 17.33 -23.35 -32.51
C ILE A 71 15.80 -23.45 -32.59
N ASP A 72 15.24 -24.22 -33.53
CA ASP A 72 13.80 -24.46 -33.63
C ASP A 72 13.25 -25.10 -32.33
N GLN A 73 14.04 -25.93 -31.64
CA GLN A 73 13.68 -26.49 -30.34
C GLN A 73 13.78 -25.46 -29.19
N ALA A 74 14.84 -24.65 -29.21
CA ALA A 74 15.04 -23.56 -28.25
C ALA A 74 13.91 -22.53 -28.32
N GLU A 75 13.53 -22.10 -29.54
CA GLU A 75 12.42 -21.20 -29.78
C GLU A 75 11.10 -21.75 -29.23
N LYS A 76 10.82 -23.05 -29.44
CA LYS A 76 9.62 -23.69 -28.89
C LYS A 76 9.60 -23.70 -27.37
N ARG A 77 10.75 -23.87 -26.71
CA ARG A 77 10.86 -23.79 -25.24
C ARG A 77 10.66 -22.35 -24.77
N TYR A 78 11.26 -21.38 -25.45
CA TYR A 78 11.08 -19.96 -25.16
C TYR A 78 9.62 -19.53 -25.31
N ARG A 79 8.93 -19.91 -26.40
CA ARG A 79 7.49 -19.64 -26.57
C ARG A 79 6.64 -20.22 -25.44
N LYS A 80 6.99 -21.41 -24.92
CA LYS A 80 6.32 -21.99 -23.74
C LYS A 80 6.56 -21.18 -22.46
N GLN A 81 7.74 -20.56 -22.33
CA GLN A 81 8.06 -19.66 -21.22
C GLN A 81 7.18 -18.41 -21.25
N LEU A 82 6.85 -17.90 -22.44
CA LEU A 82 6.08 -16.68 -22.65
C LEU A 82 4.55 -16.85 -22.63
N VAL A 83 4.00 -18.07 -22.50
CA VAL A 83 2.54 -18.32 -22.62
C VAL A 83 1.69 -17.45 -21.67
N ARG A 84 2.27 -17.02 -20.55
CA ARG A 84 1.62 -16.16 -19.55
C ARG A 84 1.63 -14.68 -19.92
N GLU A 85 2.62 -14.23 -20.69
CA GLU A 85 2.84 -12.82 -20.95
C GLU A 85 1.74 -12.24 -21.85
N THR A 86 1.49 -10.94 -21.72
CA THR A 86 0.45 -10.24 -22.48
C THR A 86 0.86 -10.06 -23.95
N THR A 87 -0.08 -9.63 -24.79
CA THR A 87 0.25 -9.18 -26.15
C THR A 87 1.23 -8.01 -26.16
N ASN A 88 1.21 -7.16 -25.11
CA ASN A 88 2.13 -6.04 -24.98
C ASN A 88 3.58 -6.49 -24.80
N HIS A 89 3.83 -7.68 -24.22
CA HIS A 89 5.19 -8.25 -24.12
C HIS A 89 5.88 -8.33 -25.48
N HIS A 90 5.19 -8.83 -26.51
CA HIS A 90 5.75 -8.96 -27.85
C HIS A 90 6.07 -7.59 -28.48
N ALA A 91 5.18 -6.61 -28.28
CA ALA A 91 5.39 -5.25 -28.77
C ALA A 91 6.59 -4.58 -28.07
N MET A 92 6.68 -4.68 -26.75
CA MET A 92 7.80 -4.15 -25.96
C MET A 92 9.11 -4.85 -26.31
N LEU A 93 9.10 -6.17 -26.50
CA LEU A 93 10.26 -6.95 -26.91
C LEU A 93 10.77 -6.52 -28.29
N ALA A 94 9.87 -6.32 -29.25
CA ALA A 94 10.24 -5.84 -30.58
C ALA A 94 10.88 -4.45 -30.51
N ILE A 95 10.26 -3.51 -29.78
CA ILE A 95 10.80 -2.16 -29.57
C ILE A 95 12.18 -2.22 -28.89
N LEU A 96 12.33 -3.04 -27.85
CA LEU A 96 13.60 -3.23 -27.13
C LEU A 96 14.68 -3.79 -28.06
N HIS A 97 14.35 -4.80 -28.84
CA HIS A 97 15.28 -5.42 -29.77
C HIS A 97 15.71 -4.44 -30.87
N ASP A 98 14.76 -3.70 -31.48
CA ASP A 98 15.05 -2.78 -32.57
C ASP A 98 15.93 -1.60 -32.13
N GLU A 99 15.68 -1.03 -30.95
CA GLU A 99 16.50 0.04 -30.40
C GLU A 99 17.93 -0.45 -30.11
N LEU A 100 18.06 -1.61 -29.43
CA LEU A 100 19.36 -2.21 -29.17
C LEU A 100 20.10 -2.58 -30.46
N ALA A 101 19.39 -3.05 -31.49
CA ALA A 101 19.97 -3.42 -32.77
C ALA A 101 20.51 -2.18 -33.50
N ASN A 102 19.82 -1.05 -33.40
CA ASN A 102 20.31 0.22 -33.93
C ASN A 102 21.58 0.68 -33.20
N GLN A 103 21.65 0.54 -31.87
CA GLN A 103 22.87 0.81 -31.11
C GLN A 103 24.02 -0.13 -31.51
N ALA A 104 23.74 -1.42 -31.71
CA ALA A 104 24.74 -2.40 -32.13
C ALA A 104 25.30 -2.14 -33.54
N LYS A 105 24.51 -1.53 -34.45
CA LYS A 105 25.02 -1.07 -35.76
C LYS A 105 26.03 0.06 -35.63
N ILE A 106 25.88 0.92 -34.62
CA ILE A 106 26.75 2.07 -34.38
C ILE A 106 28.00 1.65 -33.60
N ASN A 107 27.87 0.69 -32.67
CA ASN A 107 28.95 0.22 -31.82
C ASN A 107 29.20 -1.28 -32.01
N SER A 108 30.31 -1.61 -32.70
CA SER A 108 30.71 -2.98 -33.01
C SER A 108 31.10 -3.85 -31.80
N MET A 109 31.26 -3.25 -30.61
CA MET A 109 31.51 -4.02 -29.37
C MET A 109 30.24 -4.68 -28.83
N ILE A 110 29.07 -4.33 -29.38
CA ILE A 110 27.78 -4.86 -28.96
C ILE A 110 27.41 -6.02 -29.86
N GLN A 111 27.19 -7.19 -29.26
CA GLN A 111 26.54 -8.32 -29.91
C GLN A 111 25.14 -8.46 -29.32
N LEU A 112 24.15 -8.63 -30.19
CA LEU A 112 22.75 -8.68 -29.81
C LEU A 112 22.07 -9.79 -30.59
N ASP A 113 21.29 -10.61 -29.89
CA ASP A 113 20.35 -11.55 -30.50
C ASP A 113 19.25 -11.90 -29.48
N TYR A 114 18.21 -12.59 -29.93
CA TYR A 114 17.25 -13.22 -29.03
C TYR A 114 17.96 -14.30 -28.19
N GLY A 115 17.59 -14.45 -26.92
CA GLY A 115 18.28 -15.37 -26.01
C GLY A 115 18.30 -16.82 -26.51
N TYR A 116 17.21 -17.28 -27.12
CA TYR A 116 17.12 -18.64 -27.68
C TYR A 116 17.95 -18.85 -28.96
N LYS A 117 18.31 -17.78 -29.69
CA LYS A 117 19.18 -17.84 -30.86
C LYS A 117 20.65 -17.77 -30.46
N ALA A 118 21.01 -16.88 -29.54
CA ALA A 118 22.38 -16.72 -29.06
C ALA A 118 22.89 -17.94 -28.29
N LYS A 119 22.05 -18.51 -27.42
CA LYS A 119 22.43 -19.57 -26.48
C LYS A 119 21.39 -20.71 -26.48
N PRO A 120 21.24 -21.45 -27.60
CA PRO A 120 20.18 -22.46 -27.76
C PRO A 120 20.25 -23.61 -26.74
N GLU A 121 21.40 -23.84 -26.12
CA GLU A 121 21.66 -24.85 -25.09
C GLU A 121 21.02 -24.56 -23.73
N LEU A 122 20.58 -23.32 -23.48
CA LEU A 122 19.98 -22.95 -22.20
C LEU A 122 18.66 -23.70 -21.95
N LYS A 123 18.29 -23.82 -20.67
CA LYS A 123 16.99 -24.35 -20.26
C LYS A 123 15.96 -23.26 -20.05
N GLU A 124 16.39 -22.11 -19.58
CA GLU A 124 15.62 -20.89 -19.40
C GLU A 124 16.29 -19.80 -20.25
N TYR A 125 15.51 -19.03 -20.99
CA TYR A 125 16.07 -18.04 -21.93
C TYR A 125 15.77 -16.62 -21.45
N PRO A 126 16.72 -15.68 -21.56
CA PRO A 126 16.37 -14.26 -21.54
C PRO A 126 15.60 -13.94 -22.82
N ASP A 127 14.81 -12.87 -22.80
CA ASP A 127 14.08 -12.43 -23.99
C ASP A 127 15.08 -11.92 -25.04
N ILE A 128 16.08 -11.16 -24.56
CA ILE A 128 17.22 -10.69 -25.36
C ILE A 128 18.52 -11.06 -24.65
N TRP A 129 19.47 -11.59 -25.41
CA TRP A 129 20.85 -11.73 -24.99
C TRP A 129 21.67 -10.60 -25.61
N MET A 130 22.50 -9.98 -24.79
CA MET A 130 23.40 -8.93 -25.25
C MET A 130 24.79 -9.13 -24.64
N LYS A 131 25.82 -8.91 -25.44
CA LYS A 131 27.21 -8.88 -24.98
C LYS A 131 27.85 -7.56 -25.33
N ILE A 132 28.47 -6.92 -24.33
CA ILE A 132 29.19 -5.66 -24.47
C ILE A 132 30.62 -5.90 -24.02
N GLY A 133 31.56 -5.98 -24.97
CA GLY A 133 32.92 -6.40 -24.67
C GLY A 133 32.93 -7.81 -24.06
N GLU A 134 33.38 -7.95 -22.81
CA GLU A 134 33.42 -9.23 -22.10
C GLU A 134 32.18 -9.52 -21.23
N LYS A 135 31.31 -8.52 -21.00
CA LYS A 135 30.13 -8.68 -20.14
C LYS A 135 28.94 -9.19 -20.94
N GLU A 136 28.27 -10.24 -20.46
CA GLU A 136 27.01 -10.73 -21.01
C GLU A 136 25.83 -10.28 -20.13
N TYR A 137 24.73 -9.90 -20.77
CA TYR A 137 23.50 -9.42 -20.16
C TYR A 137 22.31 -10.25 -20.66
N GLY A 138 21.41 -10.59 -19.74
CA GLY A 138 20.15 -11.25 -20.03
C GLY A 138 18.99 -10.31 -19.73
N LEU A 139 18.36 -9.74 -20.76
CA LEU A 139 17.25 -8.82 -20.61
C LEU A 139 15.94 -9.60 -20.66
N SER A 140 15.02 -9.29 -19.75
CA SER A 140 13.71 -9.94 -19.68
C SER A 140 12.63 -8.94 -19.30
N ILE A 141 11.45 -9.07 -19.92
CA ILE A 141 10.29 -8.23 -19.70
C ILE A 141 9.24 -9.08 -18.96
N VAL A 142 8.66 -8.51 -17.91
CA VAL A 142 7.58 -9.14 -17.14
C VAL A 142 6.32 -8.30 -17.28
N THR A 143 5.25 -8.95 -17.70
CA THR A 143 3.90 -8.38 -17.85
C THR A 143 2.89 -9.14 -16.98
N SER A 144 1.66 -8.63 -16.84
CA SER A 144 0.55 -9.31 -16.14
C SER A 144 0.90 -9.77 -14.72
N VAL A 145 1.38 -8.87 -13.86
CA VAL A 145 1.72 -9.20 -12.47
C VAL A 145 0.45 -9.12 -11.62
N THR A 146 -0.25 -10.24 -11.45
CA THR A 146 -1.51 -10.28 -10.68
C THR A 146 -1.39 -11.06 -9.38
N SER A 147 -2.24 -10.70 -8.40
CA SER A 147 -2.28 -11.36 -7.07
C SER A 147 -2.42 -12.88 -7.13
N ALA A 148 -3.14 -13.42 -8.12
CA ALA A 148 -3.44 -14.83 -8.25
C ALA A 148 -2.20 -15.68 -8.58
N VAL A 149 -1.20 -15.11 -9.26
CA VAL A 149 -0.01 -15.83 -9.74
C VAL A 149 1.31 -15.30 -9.18
N ASP A 150 1.27 -14.19 -8.45
CA ASP A 150 2.41 -13.46 -7.89
C ASP A 150 3.48 -14.37 -7.27
N SER A 151 3.13 -15.19 -6.27
CA SER A 151 4.13 -16.03 -5.58
C SER A 151 4.77 -17.08 -6.49
N LYS A 152 4.03 -17.60 -7.48
CA LYS A 152 4.58 -18.55 -8.46
C LYS A 152 5.52 -17.84 -9.44
N LEU A 153 5.13 -16.64 -9.88
CA LEU A 153 5.92 -15.80 -10.76
C LEU A 153 7.23 -15.37 -10.08
N ALA A 154 7.16 -14.92 -8.83
CA ALA A 154 8.32 -14.57 -8.00
C ALA A 154 9.32 -15.74 -7.91
N GLY A 155 8.83 -16.96 -7.66
CA GLY A 155 9.65 -18.16 -7.66
C GLY A 155 10.30 -18.47 -9.01
N GLN A 156 9.58 -18.28 -10.12
CA GLN A 156 10.11 -18.45 -11.48
C GLN A 156 11.18 -17.41 -11.80
N ILE A 157 10.94 -16.14 -11.48
CA ILE A 157 11.87 -15.03 -11.66
C ILE A 157 13.15 -15.29 -10.87
N THR A 158 13.03 -15.62 -9.59
CA THR A 158 14.18 -15.91 -8.73
C THR A 158 15.02 -17.06 -9.28
N LYS A 159 14.37 -18.12 -9.77
CA LYS A 159 15.05 -19.24 -10.42
C LYS A 159 15.77 -18.81 -11.70
N ARG A 160 15.12 -18.03 -12.57
CA ARG A 160 15.71 -17.52 -13.83
C ARG A 160 16.89 -16.59 -13.56
N GLN A 161 16.74 -15.68 -12.62
CA GLN A 161 17.79 -14.75 -12.21
C GLN A 161 19.04 -15.50 -11.74
N ARG A 162 18.88 -16.49 -10.85
CA ARG A 162 19.98 -17.33 -10.41
C ARG A 162 20.61 -18.11 -11.57
N TYR A 163 19.77 -18.68 -12.43
CA TYR A 163 20.22 -19.42 -13.60
C TYR A 163 21.06 -18.56 -14.56
N PHE A 164 20.66 -17.31 -14.81
CA PHE A 164 21.43 -16.38 -15.64
C PHE A 164 22.78 -16.04 -15.02
N LEU A 165 22.81 -15.74 -13.72
CA LEU A 165 24.06 -15.49 -13.00
C LEU A 165 25.00 -16.69 -13.03
N GLU A 166 24.49 -17.92 -12.85
CA GLU A 166 25.26 -19.16 -12.95
C GLU A 166 25.88 -19.38 -14.34
N HIS A 167 25.29 -18.80 -15.38
CA HIS A 167 25.78 -18.85 -16.76
C HIS A 167 26.57 -17.59 -17.16
N GLY A 168 26.95 -16.74 -16.20
CA GLY A 168 27.76 -15.55 -16.44
C GLY A 168 27.02 -14.38 -17.11
N MET A 169 25.68 -14.38 -17.10
CA MET A 169 24.86 -13.30 -17.63
C MET A 169 24.31 -12.43 -16.50
N GLU A 170 24.49 -11.12 -16.59
CA GLU A 170 23.90 -10.15 -15.68
C GLU A 170 22.42 -9.93 -16.03
N PRO A 171 21.48 -10.27 -15.14
CA PRO A 171 20.06 -10.21 -15.42
C PRO A 171 19.53 -8.78 -15.27
N ILE A 172 18.81 -8.30 -16.28
CA ILE A 172 18.10 -7.03 -16.26
C ILE A 172 16.64 -7.28 -16.54
N TRP A 173 15.79 -6.79 -15.64
CA TRP A 173 14.35 -6.99 -15.69
C TRP A 173 13.64 -5.67 -15.91
N PHE A 174 12.67 -5.68 -16.82
CA PHE A 174 11.74 -4.58 -17.05
C PHE A 174 10.33 -5.02 -16.66
N ILE A 175 9.56 -4.13 -16.03
CA ILE A 175 8.13 -4.34 -15.72
C ILE A 175 7.28 -3.39 -16.55
N GLU A 176 6.14 -3.86 -17.02
CA GLU A 176 5.11 -2.98 -17.57
C GLU A 176 4.58 -2.00 -16.51
N LYS A 177 4.53 -0.70 -16.84
CA LYS A 177 4.16 0.38 -15.88
C LYS A 177 2.81 0.18 -15.20
N GLU A 178 1.84 -0.44 -15.87
CA GLU A 178 0.47 -0.59 -15.37
C GLU A 178 0.39 -1.28 -14.00
N GLU A 179 1.44 -2.00 -13.59
CA GLU A 179 1.53 -2.70 -12.31
C GLU A 179 1.97 -1.81 -11.13
N GLN A 180 2.37 -0.55 -11.38
CA GLN A 180 2.90 0.36 -10.36
C GLN A 180 1.85 0.82 -9.34
N SER A 181 2.12 0.54 -8.06
CA SER A 181 1.24 0.94 -6.94
C SER A 181 1.95 1.84 -5.92
N ILE A 182 1.78 3.16 -6.05
CA ILE A 182 2.43 4.17 -5.17
C ILE A 182 1.41 4.81 -4.22
N GLU A 183 1.70 4.78 -2.92
CA GLU A 183 0.99 5.55 -1.90
C GLU A 183 1.78 6.82 -1.56
N ILE A 184 1.54 7.88 -2.34
CA ILE A 184 2.28 9.15 -2.29
C ILE A 184 2.25 9.76 -0.88
N SER A 185 1.10 9.72 -0.20
CA SER A 185 0.87 10.32 1.13
C SER A 185 1.69 9.68 2.26
N LYS A 186 2.24 8.49 2.03
CA LYS A 186 3.09 7.77 2.98
C LYS A 186 4.50 7.56 2.46
N ASN A 187 4.85 8.11 1.30
CA ASN A 187 6.12 7.80 0.64
C ASN A 187 6.34 6.29 0.52
N ALA A 188 5.29 5.54 0.19
CA ALA A 188 5.34 4.09 0.15
C ALA A 188 5.12 3.56 -1.27
N LEU A 189 5.87 2.52 -1.61
CA LEU A 189 5.67 1.70 -2.77
C LEU A 189 5.15 0.35 -2.29
N VAL A 190 3.99 -0.07 -2.81
CA VAL A 190 3.40 -1.38 -2.52
C VAL A 190 3.76 -2.30 -3.67
N LEU A 191 4.41 -3.41 -3.34
CA LEU A 191 5.01 -4.30 -4.31
C LEU A 191 4.33 -5.66 -4.33
N TRP A 192 4.26 -6.24 -5.51
CA TRP A 192 4.13 -7.68 -5.67
C TRP A 192 5.43 -8.40 -5.26
N ASP A 193 5.34 -9.68 -4.89
CA ASP A 193 6.51 -10.51 -4.62
C ASP A 193 7.42 -10.60 -5.86
N ALA A 194 6.80 -10.67 -7.04
CA ALA A 194 7.49 -10.67 -8.32
C ALA A 194 8.28 -9.37 -8.56
N GLU A 195 7.71 -8.21 -8.23
CA GLU A 195 8.40 -6.90 -8.34
C GLU A 195 9.58 -6.81 -7.36
N LEU A 196 9.40 -7.27 -6.13
CA LEU A 196 10.49 -7.33 -5.17
C LEU A 196 11.60 -8.29 -5.64
N SER A 197 11.23 -9.42 -6.25
CA SER A 197 12.17 -10.45 -6.73
C SER A 197 13.07 -9.95 -7.86
N ILE A 198 12.54 -9.14 -8.78
CA ILE A 198 13.35 -8.59 -9.88
C ILE A 198 14.22 -7.40 -9.48
N SER A 199 13.95 -6.81 -8.30
CA SER A 199 14.67 -5.62 -7.85
C SER A 199 16.17 -5.91 -7.77
N SER A 200 16.95 -5.03 -8.39
CA SER A 200 18.40 -5.23 -8.55
C SER A 200 19.18 -4.22 -7.72
N LYS A 201 20.41 -4.59 -7.40
CA LYS A 201 21.38 -3.74 -6.70
C LYS A 201 22.40 -3.23 -7.69
N THR A 202 22.40 -1.93 -7.92
CA THR A 202 23.32 -1.24 -8.82
C THR A 202 24.34 -0.39 -8.05
N ASP A 203 25.33 0.15 -8.76
CA ASP A 203 26.33 1.03 -8.12
C ASP A 203 25.73 2.37 -7.65
N GLU A 204 24.69 2.88 -8.31
CA GLU A 204 23.95 4.04 -7.80
C GLU A 204 23.17 3.71 -6.52
N ASP A 205 22.66 2.48 -6.38
CA ASP A 205 22.00 2.06 -5.13
C ASP A 205 22.98 2.05 -3.96
N LYS A 206 24.23 1.62 -4.18
CA LYS A 206 25.27 1.67 -3.14
C LYS A 206 25.60 3.10 -2.71
N LYS A 207 25.54 4.07 -3.63
CA LYS A 207 25.71 5.50 -3.29
C LYS A 207 24.53 6.01 -2.46
N TRP A 208 23.32 5.58 -2.79
CA TRP A 208 22.14 5.85 -1.97
C TRP A 208 22.24 5.20 -0.59
N ASP A 209 22.71 3.95 -0.50
CA ASP A 209 22.92 3.26 0.79
C ASP A 209 23.89 4.05 1.68
N ALA A 210 25.03 4.46 1.13
CA ALA A 210 26.04 5.22 1.87
C ALA A 210 25.47 6.51 2.45
N MET A 211 24.71 7.27 1.64
CA MET A 211 24.07 8.50 2.10
C MET A 211 22.97 8.25 3.13
N LEU A 212 22.10 7.26 2.91
CA LEU A 212 21.00 6.96 3.82
C LEU A 212 21.49 6.38 5.16
N THR A 213 22.60 5.64 5.16
CA THR A 213 23.21 5.10 6.39
C THR A 213 23.59 6.21 7.38
N GLU A 214 23.95 7.39 6.89
CA GLU A 214 24.24 8.55 7.75
C GLU A 214 22.97 9.19 8.35
N LEU A 215 21.83 9.08 7.65
CA LEU A 215 20.56 9.72 8.00
C LEU A 215 19.62 8.81 8.81
N VAL A 216 19.54 7.53 8.45
CA VAL A 216 18.63 6.54 9.01
C VAL A 216 19.27 5.90 10.24
N LYS A 217 19.16 6.57 11.39
CA LYS A 217 19.72 6.10 12.66
C LYS A 217 18.74 5.27 13.49
N ASP A 218 17.45 5.56 13.34
CA ASP A 218 16.36 4.99 14.12
C ASP A 218 15.06 4.98 13.30
N LYS A 219 13.99 4.43 13.88
CA LYS A 219 12.67 4.39 13.24
C LYS A 219 12.03 5.76 13.06
N ASP A 220 12.42 6.76 13.87
CA ASP A 220 11.80 8.10 13.83
C ASP A 220 12.10 8.80 12.50
N PHE A 221 13.17 8.41 11.80
CA PHE A 221 13.44 8.81 10.42
C PHE A 221 12.19 8.69 9.52
N PHE A 222 11.46 7.56 9.62
CA PHE A 222 10.31 7.28 8.76
C PHE A 222 9.07 8.08 9.14
N ALA A 223 8.97 8.49 10.42
CA ALA A 223 7.85 9.29 10.90
C ALA A 223 7.78 10.65 10.19
N TYR A 224 8.92 11.22 9.80
CA TYR A 224 8.97 12.48 9.03
C TYR A 224 8.27 12.39 7.66
N PHE A 225 8.19 11.19 7.10
CA PHE A 225 7.58 10.91 5.82
C PHE A 225 6.21 10.23 5.94
N ASN A 226 5.67 10.14 7.17
CA ASN A 226 4.43 9.40 7.44
C ASN A 226 4.49 7.93 6.96
N TYR A 227 5.68 7.34 6.97
CA TYR A 227 5.89 5.98 6.50
C TYR A 227 5.75 4.97 7.65
N PRO A 228 4.82 4.00 7.57
CA PRO A 228 4.63 2.98 8.60
C PRO A 228 5.66 1.86 8.46
N VAL A 229 6.85 2.09 9.00
CA VAL A 229 7.98 1.14 8.99
C VAL A 229 7.61 -0.17 9.69
N SER A 230 7.95 -1.29 9.07
CA SER A 230 7.70 -2.64 9.58
C SER A 230 8.92 -3.18 10.33
N MET A 231 10.12 -2.69 10.02
CA MET A 231 11.38 -3.10 10.66
C MET A 231 11.52 -2.62 12.09
N ASP A 232 12.14 -3.45 12.95
CA ASP A 232 12.52 -3.08 14.31
C ASP A 232 13.81 -2.26 14.40
N SER A 233 14.79 -2.63 13.60
CA SER A 233 16.03 -1.89 13.38
C SER A 233 16.13 -1.59 11.90
N PRO A 234 16.17 -0.32 11.47
CA PRO A 234 16.18 -0.01 10.06
C PRO A 234 17.50 -0.43 9.42
N THR A 235 17.44 -1.38 8.50
CA THR A 235 18.58 -1.77 7.66
C THR A 235 18.50 -1.00 6.35
N VAL A 236 19.60 -0.37 5.94
CA VAL A 236 19.67 0.33 4.66
C VAL A 236 19.95 -0.66 3.53
N ASP A 237 18.92 -1.02 2.77
CA ASP A 237 19.03 -1.78 1.51
C ASP A 237 18.21 -1.09 0.41
N VAL A 238 18.84 -0.14 -0.29
CA VAL A 238 18.24 0.54 -1.44
C VAL A 238 18.28 -0.37 -2.66
N ARG A 239 17.18 -0.44 -3.40
CA ARG A 239 17.09 -1.22 -4.64
C ARG A 239 16.45 -0.42 -5.76
N SER A 240 16.70 -0.91 -6.96
CA SER A 240 16.18 -0.36 -8.20
C SER A 240 15.14 -1.25 -8.86
N MET A 241 14.18 -0.59 -9.50
CA MET A 241 13.27 -1.20 -10.45
C MET A 241 13.15 -0.33 -11.70
N TYR A 242 12.88 -1.00 -12.82
CA TYR A 242 12.82 -0.40 -14.14
C TYR A 242 11.46 -0.70 -14.75
N TYR A 243 10.64 0.34 -14.88
CA TYR A 243 9.35 0.23 -15.55
C TYR A 243 9.48 0.71 -16.99
N ILE A 244 9.04 -0.11 -17.94
CA ILE A 244 9.01 0.21 -19.37
C ILE A 244 7.58 0.47 -19.81
N TYR A 245 7.39 1.51 -20.63
CA TYR A 245 6.11 1.84 -21.25
C TYR A 245 6.32 2.79 -22.43
N SER A 246 5.34 2.83 -23.31
CA SER A 246 5.28 3.77 -24.42
C SER A 246 4.21 4.81 -24.13
N ASN A 247 4.60 6.08 -24.24
CA ASN A 247 3.67 7.21 -24.32
C ASN A 247 3.43 7.57 -25.80
N GLU A 248 2.52 8.51 -26.08
CA GLU A 248 2.14 8.92 -27.45
C GLU A 248 3.34 9.25 -28.36
N ASP A 249 4.43 9.81 -27.80
CA ASP A 249 5.58 10.27 -28.57
C ASP A 249 6.84 9.38 -28.47
N ARG A 250 6.95 8.55 -27.43
CA ARG A 250 8.20 7.81 -27.15
C ARG A 250 8.05 6.67 -26.14
N THR A 251 8.90 5.66 -26.28
CA THR A 251 9.15 4.65 -25.24
C THR A 251 10.11 5.22 -24.19
N VAL A 252 9.84 4.96 -22.92
CA VAL A 252 10.67 5.42 -21.79
C VAL A 252 10.89 4.31 -20.78
N VAL A 253 12.01 4.40 -20.06
CA VAL A 253 12.27 3.61 -18.85
C VAL A 253 12.13 4.53 -17.65
N LYS A 254 11.17 4.25 -16.76
CA LYS A 254 11.08 4.91 -15.46
C LYS A 254 11.93 4.15 -14.45
N VAL A 255 12.97 4.83 -13.96
CA VAL A 255 13.87 4.33 -12.92
C VAL A 255 13.29 4.70 -11.56
N MET A 256 13.12 3.72 -10.69
CA MET A 256 12.65 3.92 -9.33
C MET A 256 13.64 3.39 -8.30
N ARG A 257 13.93 4.22 -7.30
CA ARG A 257 14.78 3.88 -6.16
C ARG A 257 13.92 3.79 -4.91
N PHE A 258 14.07 2.71 -4.16
CA PHE A 258 13.34 2.52 -2.92
C PHE A 258 14.21 1.81 -1.88
N LEU A 259 13.91 2.06 -0.62
CA LEU A 259 14.50 1.35 0.52
C LEU A 259 13.57 0.19 0.89
N LYS A 260 14.12 -1.03 0.93
CA LYS A 260 13.37 -2.24 1.31
C LYS A 260 13.00 -2.18 2.81
N ASP A 261 11.72 -2.39 3.15
CA ASP A 261 11.21 -2.40 4.54
C ASP A 261 10.77 -3.79 5.00
N GLY A 262 9.90 -4.47 4.25
CA GLY A 262 9.32 -5.74 4.68
C GLY A 262 9.74 -6.95 3.84
N GLU A 263 9.88 -8.11 4.48
CA GLU A 263 9.92 -9.43 3.82
C GLU A 263 8.59 -10.19 3.93
N VAL A 264 7.56 -9.55 4.51
CA VAL A 264 6.24 -10.15 4.75
C VAL A 264 5.17 -9.34 4.02
N LYS A 265 4.19 -10.04 3.44
CA LYS A 265 3.06 -9.43 2.72
C LYS A 265 2.19 -8.56 3.66
N PRO A 266 1.69 -7.39 3.20
CA PRO A 266 1.97 -6.77 1.91
C PRO A 266 3.40 -6.22 1.83
N TYR A 267 4.11 -6.48 0.73
CA TYR A 267 5.46 -5.96 0.55
C TYR A 267 5.40 -4.46 0.37
N ARG A 268 6.03 -3.74 1.30
CA ARG A 268 6.14 -2.29 1.26
C ARG A 268 7.61 -1.92 1.19
N ALA A 269 7.86 -0.86 0.45
CA ALA A 269 9.15 -0.22 0.37
C ALA A 269 9.00 1.28 0.56
N PHE A 270 10.01 1.90 1.17
CA PHE A 270 10.05 3.34 1.36
C PHE A 270 10.58 4.00 0.08
N LEU A 271 9.76 4.85 -0.51
CA LEU A 271 10.04 5.49 -1.79
C LEU A 271 10.95 6.72 -1.58
N LEU A 272 12.15 6.68 -2.16
CA LEU A 272 13.14 7.75 -2.02
C LEU A 272 12.75 8.97 -2.86
N ASN A 273 12.24 8.75 -4.07
CA ASN A 273 11.75 9.78 -4.98
C ASN A 273 10.63 9.22 -5.86
N GLU A 274 9.97 10.06 -6.65
CA GLU A 274 8.90 9.61 -7.56
C GLU A 274 9.40 8.78 -8.77
N GLY A 275 10.70 8.53 -8.83
CA GLY A 275 11.43 8.06 -9.99
C GLY A 275 11.67 9.16 -11.01
N TYR A 276 12.41 8.83 -12.05
CA TYR A 276 12.59 9.69 -13.22
C TYR A 276 12.54 8.86 -14.49
N GLU A 277 12.16 9.52 -15.59
CA GLU A 277 12.06 8.88 -16.89
C GLU A 277 13.34 9.11 -17.68
N ILE A 278 13.86 8.03 -18.24
CA ILE A 278 14.94 8.07 -19.23
C ILE A 278 14.31 7.72 -20.58
N PRO A 279 14.50 8.55 -21.62
CA PRO A 279 14.16 8.15 -22.98
C PRO A 279 14.80 6.81 -23.30
N PHE A 280 14.06 5.91 -23.92
CA PHE A 280 14.53 4.53 -24.09
C PHE A 280 15.87 4.44 -24.86
N ALA A 281 16.02 5.26 -25.90
CA ALA A 281 17.29 5.41 -26.63
C ALA A 281 18.46 5.79 -25.71
N ASP A 282 18.23 6.68 -24.73
CA ASP A 282 19.25 7.13 -23.78
C ASP A 282 19.57 6.08 -22.72
N ALA A 283 18.56 5.33 -22.25
CA ALA A 283 18.72 4.24 -21.27
C ALA A 283 19.58 3.09 -21.84
N LEU A 284 19.59 2.96 -23.16
CA LEU A 284 20.31 1.95 -23.90
C LEU A 284 21.59 2.51 -24.56
N VAL A 285 22.02 3.73 -24.25
CA VAL A 285 23.33 4.24 -24.71
C VAL A 285 24.43 3.40 -24.08
N VAL A 286 24.93 2.46 -24.86
CA VAL A 286 26.02 1.56 -24.46
C VAL A 286 27.35 2.26 -24.71
N LYS A 287 27.95 2.83 -23.67
CA LYS A 287 29.37 3.17 -23.69
C LYS A 287 30.21 1.90 -23.50
N ASN A 288 30.13 1.31 -22.30
CA ASN A 288 30.76 0.03 -21.92
C ASN A 288 29.82 -0.85 -21.05
N GLU A 289 28.62 -0.36 -20.75
CA GLU A 289 27.59 -1.00 -19.94
C GLU A 289 26.24 -0.36 -20.26
N ILE A 290 25.14 -1.01 -19.85
CA ILE A 290 23.79 -0.47 -20.01
C ILE A 290 23.57 0.60 -18.95
N LEU A 291 23.35 1.84 -19.38
CA LEU A 291 23.14 2.98 -18.49
C LEU A 291 21.68 3.05 -18.04
N LEU A 292 21.30 2.20 -17.08
CA LEU A 292 19.98 2.26 -16.43
C LEU A 292 19.88 3.37 -15.36
N SER A 293 20.72 4.39 -15.46
CA SER A 293 20.70 5.55 -14.57
C SER A 293 21.37 6.77 -15.20
N GLN A 294 20.98 7.96 -14.78
CA GLN A 294 21.63 9.21 -15.17
C GLN A 294 22.37 9.81 -13.97
N PRO A 295 23.71 9.71 -13.89
CA PRO A 295 24.47 10.11 -12.70
C PRO A 295 24.24 11.55 -12.23
N LYS A 296 24.00 12.49 -13.16
CA LYS A 296 23.68 13.88 -12.83
C LYS A 296 22.32 14.00 -12.13
N VAL A 297 21.29 13.37 -12.69
CA VAL A 297 19.94 13.35 -12.13
C VAL A 297 19.92 12.61 -10.79
N GLU A 298 20.65 11.49 -10.67
CA GLU A 298 20.80 10.77 -9.40
C GLU A 298 21.42 11.65 -8.30
N GLU A 299 22.46 12.42 -8.64
CA GLU A 299 23.10 13.34 -7.69
C GLU A 299 22.19 14.51 -7.29
N GLU A 300 21.43 15.07 -8.23
CA GLU A 300 20.43 16.09 -7.95
C GLU A 300 19.33 15.55 -7.04
N ASN A 301 18.79 14.36 -7.35
CA ASN A 301 17.79 13.67 -6.54
C ASN A 301 18.28 13.40 -5.12
N ARG A 302 19.54 12.99 -4.96
CA ARG A 302 20.16 12.81 -3.64
C ARG A 302 20.19 14.12 -2.83
N LYS A 303 20.59 15.23 -3.46
CA LYS A 303 20.60 16.55 -2.83
C LYS A 303 19.20 17.04 -2.48
N GLU A 304 18.24 16.84 -3.37
CA GLU A 304 16.84 17.19 -3.12
C GLU A 304 16.25 16.36 -1.97
N PHE A 305 16.57 15.08 -1.91
CA PHE A 305 16.14 14.21 -0.82
C PHE A 305 16.64 14.73 0.53
N ILE A 306 17.93 15.07 0.64
CA ILE A 306 18.51 15.63 1.87
C ILE A 306 17.81 16.93 2.27
N LYS A 307 17.56 17.84 1.30
CA LYS A 307 16.84 19.10 1.56
C LYS A 307 15.42 18.83 2.04
N LYS A 308 14.70 17.92 1.38
CA LYS A 308 13.34 17.50 1.75
C LYS A 308 13.32 16.91 3.15
N PHE A 309 14.26 16.03 3.48
CA PHE A 309 14.42 15.45 4.80
C PHE A 309 14.64 16.52 5.88
N GLN A 310 15.58 17.45 5.67
CA GLN A 310 15.85 18.53 6.63
C GLN A 310 14.61 19.39 6.89
N ARG A 311 13.88 19.74 5.82
CA ARG A 311 12.62 20.50 5.92
C ARG A 311 11.55 19.73 6.70
N LEU A 312 11.31 18.46 6.37
CA LEU A 312 10.31 17.63 7.05
C LEU A 312 10.65 17.42 8.52
N ARG A 313 11.94 17.23 8.85
CA ARG A 313 12.40 17.11 10.24
C ARG A 313 12.09 18.36 11.05
N ILE A 314 12.33 19.55 10.50
CA ILE A 314 12.01 20.82 11.17
C ILE A 314 10.49 20.92 11.39
N GLN A 315 9.70 20.70 10.33
CA GLN A 315 8.23 20.77 10.39
C GLN A 315 7.66 19.78 11.42
N PHE A 316 8.20 18.56 11.48
CA PHE A 316 7.77 17.54 12.43
C PHE A 316 8.05 17.95 13.87
N HIS A 317 9.23 18.52 14.16
CA HIS A 317 9.55 19.03 15.49
C HIS A 317 8.67 20.22 15.89
N GLU A 318 8.37 21.13 14.95
CA GLU A 318 7.46 22.26 15.19
C GLU A 318 6.03 21.79 15.48
N GLN A 319 5.50 20.87 14.66
CA GLN A 319 4.18 20.28 14.88
C GLN A 319 4.09 19.56 16.23
N ARG A 320 5.13 18.82 16.61
CA ARG A 320 5.20 18.17 17.92
C ARG A 320 5.17 19.17 19.07
N ARG A 321 5.92 20.27 18.97
CA ARG A 321 5.90 21.34 19.99
C ARG A 321 4.51 21.96 20.12
N MET A 322 3.87 22.29 19.00
CA MET A 322 2.51 22.85 19.00
C MET A 322 1.50 21.86 19.61
N LEU A 323 1.59 20.57 19.29
CA LEU A 323 0.70 19.55 19.84
C LEU A 323 0.90 19.37 21.36
N GLU A 324 2.14 19.40 21.83
CA GLU A 324 2.47 19.33 23.26
C GLU A 324 1.96 20.56 24.02
N GLU A 325 2.11 21.75 23.45
CA GLU A 325 1.58 22.99 24.02
C GLU A 325 0.04 22.96 24.08
N GLN A 326 -0.62 22.53 23.01
CA GLN A 326 -2.07 22.36 22.99
C GLN A 326 -2.54 21.36 24.06
N ARG A 327 -1.86 20.21 24.20
CA ARG A 327 -2.17 19.23 25.25
C ARG A 327 -1.99 19.79 26.65
N ARG A 328 -0.97 20.62 26.88
CA ARG A 328 -0.75 21.31 28.16
C ARG A 328 -1.86 22.31 28.45
N LEU A 329 -2.26 23.12 27.47
CA LEU A 329 -3.36 24.08 27.61
C LEU A 329 -4.70 23.37 27.87
N GLU A 330 -4.98 22.26 27.18
CA GLU A 330 -6.18 21.45 27.42
C GLU A 330 -6.17 20.81 28.82
N ALA A 331 -5.02 20.32 29.28
CA ALA A 331 -4.88 19.78 30.64
C ALA A 331 -5.11 20.87 31.71
N GLN A 332 -4.55 22.07 31.52
CA GLN A 332 -4.76 23.21 32.43
C GLN A 332 -6.23 23.65 32.47
N LYS A 333 -6.89 23.73 31.31
CA LYS A 333 -8.33 24.03 31.23
C LYS A 333 -9.17 22.97 31.95
N ARG A 334 -8.84 21.68 31.78
CA ARG A 334 -9.52 20.59 32.49
C ARG A 334 -9.33 20.69 34.00
N GLU A 335 -8.13 21.04 34.46
CA GLU A 335 -7.85 21.24 35.89
C GLU A 335 -8.61 22.44 36.46
N GLN A 336 -8.65 23.57 35.75
CA GLN A 336 -9.42 24.76 36.15
C GLN A 336 -10.91 24.44 36.25
N LEU A 337 -11.50 23.81 35.23
CA LEU A 337 -12.90 23.37 35.26
C LEU A 337 -13.19 22.40 36.41
N MET A 338 -12.23 21.55 36.78
CA MET A 338 -12.37 20.65 37.92
C MET A 338 -12.37 21.41 39.24
N LYS A 339 -11.48 22.41 39.40
CA LYS A 339 -11.44 23.29 40.59
C LYS A 339 -12.72 24.10 40.75
N GLU A 340 -13.20 24.73 39.68
CA GLU A 340 -14.47 25.48 39.67
C GLU A 340 -15.66 24.60 40.06
N LYS A 341 -15.73 23.35 39.55
CA LYS A 341 -16.77 22.39 39.93
C LYS A 341 -16.72 22.04 41.42
N ILE A 342 -15.52 21.83 41.97
CA ILE A 342 -15.33 21.53 43.40
C ILE A 342 -15.77 22.73 44.26
N GLU A 343 -15.37 23.96 43.88
CA GLU A 343 -15.76 25.18 44.58
C GLU A 343 -17.27 25.40 44.56
N LEU A 344 -17.91 25.24 43.40
CA LEU A 344 -19.37 25.34 43.26
C LEU A 344 -20.10 24.30 44.11
N GLU A 345 -19.58 23.07 44.18
CA GLU A 345 -20.15 22.03 45.03
C GLU A 345 -19.99 22.34 46.52
N GLN A 346 -18.85 22.92 46.93
CA GLN A 346 -18.63 23.39 48.29
C GLN A 346 -19.57 24.53 48.66
N GLU A 347 -19.76 25.51 47.77
CA GLU A 347 -20.73 26.60 47.97
C GLU A 347 -22.15 26.07 48.09
N ARG A 348 -22.55 25.14 47.22
CA ARG A 348 -23.86 24.49 47.30
C ARG A 348 -24.06 23.76 48.63
N LYS A 349 -23.04 23.05 49.12
CA LYS A 349 -23.08 22.39 50.43
C LYS A 349 -23.21 23.39 51.58
N LYS A 350 -22.47 24.51 51.54
CA LYS A 350 -22.59 25.59 52.53
C LYS A 350 -23.99 26.20 52.55
N LEU A 351 -24.54 26.51 51.38
CA LEU A 351 -25.88 27.07 51.25
C LEU A 351 -26.94 26.11 51.80
N LEU A 352 -26.84 24.82 51.47
CA LEU A 352 -27.76 23.79 51.97
C LEU A 352 -27.68 23.66 53.51
N LEU A 353 -26.47 23.71 54.08
CA LEU A 353 -26.28 23.69 55.52
C LEU A 353 -26.90 24.93 56.20
N GLN A 354 -26.75 26.12 55.59
CA GLN A 354 -27.34 27.35 56.11
C GLN A 354 -28.88 27.28 56.09
N GLN A 355 -29.49 26.82 55.00
CA GLN A 355 -30.93 26.61 54.92
C GLN A 355 -31.45 25.65 56.01
N MET A 356 -30.71 24.55 56.28
CA MET A 356 -31.05 23.63 57.35
C MET A 356 -30.97 24.28 58.75
N LEU A 357 -30.00 25.15 58.99
CA LEU A 357 -29.87 25.87 60.25
C LEU A 357 -30.99 26.91 60.45
N GLU A 358 -31.35 27.63 59.39
CA GLU A 358 -32.48 28.58 59.41
C GLU A 358 -33.82 27.88 59.65
N GLN A 359 -34.06 26.72 59.02
CA GLN A 359 -35.23 25.89 59.30
C GLN A 359 -35.28 25.41 60.76
N LYS A 360 -34.15 25.01 61.34
CA LYS A 360 -34.06 24.64 62.76
C LYS A 360 -34.36 25.82 63.69
N GLN A 361 -33.89 27.03 63.37
CA GLN A 361 -34.21 28.23 64.15
C GLN A 361 -35.70 28.62 64.05
N GLN A 362 -36.29 28.50 62.86
CA GLN A 362 -37.73 28.72 62.68
C GLN A 362 -38.58 27.69 63.44
N ALA A 363 -38.17 26.41 63.45
CA ALA A 363 -38.81 25.36 64.26
C ALA A 363 -38.66 25.63 65.77
N SER A 364 -37.50 26.11 66.22
CA SER A 364 -37.27 26.51 67.62
C SER A 364 -38.12 27.71 68.05
N ASN A 365 -38.38 28.65 67.15
CA ASN A 365 -39.23 29.81 67.43
C ASN A 365 -40.74 29.46 67.45
N HIS A 366 -41.15 28.43 66.70
CA HIS A 366 -42.53 27.94 66.72
C HIS A 366 -42.86 27.06 67.95
N ALA A 367 -41.86 26.43 68.57
CA ALA A 367 -42.04 25.64 69.80
C ALA A 367 -42.32 26.47 71.07
N ALA A 368 -42.23 27.80 71.00
CA ALA A 368 -42.46 28.70 72.14
C ALA A 368 -43.92 29.19 72.29
N ARG A 369 -44.85 28.77 71.42
CA ARG A 369 -46.29 29.03 71.59
C ARG A 369 -46.95 27.85 72.29
N ASN A 370 -46.93 27.87 73.63
CA ASN A 370 -47.83 27.04 74.43
C ASN A 370 -49.27 27.52 74.19
N ILE A 371 -49.98 26.86 73.28
CA ILE A 371 -51.43 27.05 73.08
C ILE A 371 -52.12 26.61 74.36
N SER A 372 -52.87 27.52 74.98
CA SER A 372 -53.68 27.22 76.17
C SER A 372 -54.81 26.26 75.80
N TYR A 373 -55.16 25.33 76.70
CA TYR A 373 -56.29 24.40 76.52
C TYR A 373 -57.61 25.12 76.14
N GLY A 374 -57.79 26.36 76.60
CA GLY A 374 -58.93 27.20 76.22
C GLY A 374 -58.93 27.63 74.74
N GLU A 375 -57.77 27.86 74.15
CA GLU A 375 -57.63 28.30 72.76
C GLU A 375 -57.77 27.13 71.78
N LEU A 376 -57.23 25.94 72.13
CA LEU A 376 -57.39 24.72 71.35
C LEU A 376 -58.86 24.24 71.30
N LYS A 377 -59.58 24.39 72.43
CA LYS A 377 -61.01 24.04 72.53
C LYS A 377 -61.88 24.94 71.66
N THR A 378 -61.50 26.21 71.51
CA THR A 378 -62.20 27.16 70.64
C THR A 378 -61.94 26.83 69.17
N LEU A 379 -60.68 26.55 68.80
CA LEU A 379 -60.30 26.13 67.44
C LEU A 379 -61.01 24.84 66.98
N LEU A 380 -61.08 23.81 67.82
CA LEU A 380 -61.72 22.54 67.47
C LEU A 380 -63.26 22.66 67.34
N ARG A 381 -63.88 23.58 68.08
CA ARG A 381 -65.33 23.80 68.07
C ARG A 381 -65.78 24.64 66.86
N GLU A 382 -64.98 25.62 66.47
CA GLU A 382 -65.28 26.49 65.32
C GLU A 382 -64.97 25.84 63.97
N ARG A 383 -63.96 24.95 63.90
CA ARG A 383 -63.47 24.44 62.61
C ARG A 383 -64.06 23.08 62.18
N ILE A 384 -64.53 22.25 63.12
CA ILE A 384 -64.90 20.84 62.81
C ILE A 384 -66.20 20.36 63.49
N HIS A 385 -66.94 21.23 64.20
CA HIS A 385 -68.28 20.96 64.78
C HIS A 385 -68.42 19.66 65.61
N LEU A 386 -67.39 19.23 66.33
CA LEU A 386 -67.46 18.03 67.17
C LEU A 386 -68.31 18.25 68.43
N THR A 387 -69.09 17.24 68.81
CA THR A 387 -69.85 17.21 70.05
C THR A 387 -68.92 17.00 71.27
N GLN A 388 -69.38 17.41 72.46
CA GLN A 388 -68.57 17.34 73.68
C GLN A 388 -68.12 15.90 74.03
N LYS A 389 -68.89 14.89 73.61
CA LYS A 389 -68.58 13.48 73.81
C LYS A 389 -67.42 13.02 72.91
N GLU A 390 -67.45 13.40 71.63
CA GLU A 390 -66.38 13.09 70.66
C GLU A 390 -65.06 13.79 71.03
N GLN A 391 -65.13 15.02 71.57
CA GLN A 391 -63.96 15.73 72.07
C GLN A 391 -63.29 15.01 73.25
N MET A 392 -64.08 14.42 74.15
CA MET A 392 -63.58 13.62 75.26
C MET A 392 -62.94 12.32 74.78
N GLU A 393 -63.53 11.65 73.79
CA GLU A 393 -63.02 10.39 73.27
C GLU A 393 -61.66 10.56 72.57
N LEU A 394 -61.54 11.62 71.76
CA LEU A 394 -60.28 11.99 71.10
C LEU A 394 -59.17 12.33 72.12
N TRP A 395 -59.54 13.02 73.21
CA TRP A 395 -58.64 13.36 74.30
C TRP A 395 -58.20 12.17 75.15
N THR A 396 -59.08 11.19 75.36
CA THR A 396 -58.77 10.07 76.27
C THR A 396 -58.02 8.95 75.54
N ARG A 397 -58.28 8.77 74.23
CA ARG A 397 -57.77 7.63 73.47
C ARG A 397 -56.52 7.94 72.63
N PHE A 398 -56.41 9.15 72.06
CA PHE A 398 -55.34 9.47 71.10
C PHE A 398 -54.25 10.40 71.66
N MET A 399 -54.60 11.37 72.51
CA MET A 399 -53.63 12.30 73.13
C MET A 399 -52.53 11.62 73.98
N PRO A 400 -52.77 10.52 74.71
CA PRO A 400 -51.71 9.82 75.42
C PRO A 400 -50.64 9.21 74.49
N GLN A 401 -51.00 8.88 73.24
CA GLN A 401 -50.08 8.27 72.28
C GLN A 401 -49.20 9.29 71.55
N LEU A 402 -49.67 10.52 71.39
CA LEU A 402 -48.93 11.60 70.70
C LEU A 402 -47.95 12.36 71.62
N GLY A 403 -48.13 12.25 72.94
CA GLY A 403 -47.35 12.97 73.94
C GLY A 403 -47.74 14.45 74.04
N LEU A 404 -47.75 14.99 75.26
CA LEU A 404 -48.20 16.36 75.58
C LEU A 404 -47.44 17.47 74.83
N GLY A 405 -46.32 17.16 74.18
CA GLY A 405 -45.48 18.11 73.42
C GLY A 405 -45.81 18.23 71.93
N ASN A 406 -46.69 17.39 71.36
CA ASN A 406 -47.01 17.38 69.91
C ASN A 406 -48.44 17.86 69.60
N SER A 407 -49.13 18.49 70.55
CA SER A 407 -50.51 18.96 70.37
C SER A 407 -50.68 20.03 69.28
N SER A 408 -49.59 20.65 68.84
CA SER A 408 -49.56 21.69 67.80
C SER A 408 -49.16 21.19 66.41
N SER A 409 -48.79 19.91 66.23
CA SER A 409 -48.39 19.35 64.94
C SER A 409 -49.50 18.57 64.22
N VAL A 410 -50.69 18.47 64.82
CA VAL A 410 -51.83 17.78 64.20
C VAL A 410 -52.35 18.62 63.04
N SER A 411 -52.02 18.22 61.81
CA SER A 411 -52.51 18.89 60.60
C SER A 411 -53.97 18.51 60.31
N ASP A 412 -54.69 19.36 59.57
CA ASP A 412 -56.09 19.09 59.17
C ASP A 412 -56.22 17.74 58.42
N GLU A 413 -55.13 17.24 57.81
CA GLU A 413 -55.06 15.93 57.13
C GLU A 413 -54.99 14.75 58.12
N GLU A 414 -54.27 14.88 59.24
CA GLU A 414 -54.13 13.81 60.24
C GLU A 414 -55.43 13.57 61.03
N VAL A 415 -56.20 14.64 61.30
CA VAL A 415 -57.54 14.54 61.92
C VAL A 415 -58.53 13.87 60.97
N PHE A 416 -58.44 14.15 59.67
CA PHE A 416 -59.30 13.55 58.65
C PHE A 416 -58.98 12.06 58.45
N VAL A 417 -57.68 11.68 58.49
CA VAL A 417 -57.24 10.28 58.46
C VAL A 417 -57.74 9.52 59.69
N MET A 418 -57.68 10.11 60.89
CA MET A 418 -58.21 9.46 62.10
C MET A 418 -59.74 9.29 62.08
N LYS A 419 -60.49 10.24 61.49
CA LYS A 419 -61.95 10.12 61.30
C LYS A 419 -62.33 9.08 60.24
N LYS A 420 -61.44 8.83 59.26
CA LYS A 420 -61.61 7.80 58.24
C LYS A 420 -61.35 6.39 58.79
N ILE A 421 -60.34 6.25 59.67
CA ILE A 421 -60.02 4.99 60.35
C ILE A 421 -61.18 4.49 61.24
N ASP A 422 -61.98 5.40 61.83
CA ASP A 422 -63.15 5.02 62.65
C ASP A 422 -64.40 4.70 61.80
N LEU A 423 -64.50 5.23 60.57
CA LEU A 423 -65.59 4.90 59.65
C LEU A 423 -65.35 3.54 58.95
N ASP A 424 -64.10 3.22 58.63
CA ASP A 424 -63.73 1.92 58.03
C ASP A 424 -63.73 0.77 59.06
N PHE A 425 -63.83 1.05 60.37
CA PHE A 425 -63.96 0.04 61.43
C PHE A 425 -65.42 -0.32 61.76
N PHE A 426 -66.40 0.31 61.10
CA PHE A 426 -67.83 0.08 61.29
C PHE A 426 -68.57 -0.42 60.03
N GLU A 427 -67.86 -0.75 58.94
CA GLU A 427 -68.39 -1.43 57.74
C GLU A 427 -67.92 -2.89 57.54
N GLU A 428 -67.49 -3.58 58.61
CA GLU A 428 -67.44 -5.06 58.67
C GLU A 428 -68.23 -5.63 59.84
#